data_AF-A0A8S8Z010-F1
#
_entry.id   AF-A0A8S8Z010-F1
#
_cell.length_a   1.000
_cell.length_b   1.000
_cell.length_c   1.000
_cell.angle_alpha   90.00
_cell.angle_beta   90.00
_cell.angle_gamma   90.00
#
_symmetry.space_group_name_H-M   'P 1'
#
loop_
_entity.id
_entity.type
_entity.pdbx_description
1 polymer ?
#
loop_
_entity_poly.entity_id
_entity_poly.type
_entity_poly.pdbx_seq_one_letter_code
_entity_poly.pdbx_strand_id
1 'polypeptide(L)'
;MEIDVVGKRLDVVMLIDCKHWKRMSYSNLKIIVDKQIKRAKQYIQNKRNLIAVPIIVTLYKEETSFINGTPIVPIFQFSSFIDEFYGNLEYMNTIEK
;
A
#
# COMPACT_ATOMS: atom_id res chain seq x y z
N MET A 1 -12.31 -4.70 10.39
CA MET A 1 -11.33 -4.26 9.36
C MET A 1 -9.98 -4.28 10.03
N GLU A 2 -8.99 -4.90 9.40
CA GLU A 2 -7.63 -5.03 9.93
C GLU A 2 -6.65 -4.39 8.95
N ILE A 3 -5.65 -3.68 9.46
CA ILE A 3 -4.54 -3.08 8.72
C ILE A 3 -3.31 -3.31 9.58
N ASP A 4 -2.31 -4.00 9.04
CA ASP A 4 -1.14 -4.47 9.81
C ASP A 4 -0.32 -3.29 10.34
N VAL A 5 -0.09 -2.27 9.49
CA VAL A 5 0.65 -1.07 9.86
C VAL A 5 -0.02 0.17 9.26
N VAL A 6 -0.12 1.22 10.08
CA VAL A 6 -0.60 2.54 9.66
C VAL A 6 0.53 3.55 9.88
N GLY A 7 1.04 4.12 8.79
CA GLY A 7 1.93 5.27 8.83
C GLY A 7 1.14 6.54 8.56
N LYS A 8 1.28 7.58 9.39
CA LYS A 8 0.62 8.88 9.15
C LYS A 8 1.64 10.00 9.23
N ARG A 9 1.61 10.89 8.25
CA ARG A 9 2.30 12.18 8.31
C ARG A 9 1.47 13.22 7.55
N LEU A 10 1.20 14.35 8.21
CA LEU A 10 0.26 15.37 7.73
C LEU A 10 -1.14 14.76 7.46
N ASP A 11 -1.69 15.03 6.28
CA ASP A 11 -2.95 14.54 5.74
C ASP A 11 -2.79 13.25 4.93
N VAL A 12 -1.58 12.68 4.82
CA VAL A 12 -1.34 11.42 4.11
C VAL A 12 -1.19 10.26 5.08
N VAL A 13 -1.86 9.16 4.77
CA VAL A 13 -1.85 7.92 5.54
C VAL A 13 -1.44 6.76 4.63
N MET A 14 -0.32 6.12 4.96
CA MET A 14 0.08 4.84 4.39
C MET A 14 -0.63 3.71 5.13
N LEU A 15 -1.36 2.89 4.39
CA LEU A 15 -2.06 1.72 4.92
C LEU A 15 -1.37 0.47 4.37
N ILE A 16 -0.63 -0.22 5.23
CA ILE A 16 0.29 -1.29 4.82
C ILE A 16 -0.27 -2.65 5.23
N ASP A 17 -0.23 -3.60 4.29
CA ASP A 17 -0.46 -5.02 4.52
C ASP A 17 0.87 -5.77 4.30
N CYS A 18 1.32 -6.54 5.31
CA CYS A 18 2.60 -7.22 5.34
C CYS A 18 2.44 -8.70 4.96
N LYS A 19 3.18 -9.17 3.94
CA LYS A 19 3.12 -10.55 3.45
C LYS A 19 4.47 -11.24 3.55
N HIS A 20 4.54 -12.30 4.35
CA HIS A 20 5.75 -13.10 4.57
C HIS A 20 5.77 -14.43 3.77
N TRP A 21 5.24 -14.40 2.55
CA TRP A 21 5.00 -15.60 1.75
C TRP A 21 6.17 -15.80 0.77
N LYS A 22 6.30 -16.99 0.17
CA LYS A 22 7.16 -17.16 -1.02
C LYS A 22 6.65 -16.26 -2.15
N ARG A 23 7.46 -16.10 -3.21
CA ARG A 23 7.04 -15.39 -4.42
C ARG A 23 5.64 -15.80 -4.86
N MET A 24 4.80 -14.82 -5.12
CA MET A 24 3.40 -15.02 -5.45
C MET A 24 3.16 -14.79 -6.94
N SER A 25 2.18 -15.50 -7.50
CA SER A 25 1.71 -15.19 -8.84
C SER A 25 1.05 -13.81 -8.87
N TYR A 26 1.04 -13.20 -10.06
CA TYR A 26 0.31 -11.95 -10.31
C TYR A 26 -1.16 -12.04 -9.87
N SER A 27 -1.83 -13.16 -10.14
CA SER A 27 -3.24 -13.37 -9.75
C SER A 27 -3.44 -13.32 -8.23
N ASN A 28 -2.56 -13.93 -7.45
CA ASN A 28 -2.62 -13.90 -5.99
C ASN A 28 -2.31 -12.50 -5.45
N LEU A 29 -1.29 -11.83 -5.99
CA LEU A 29 -0.96 -10.45 -5.66
C LEU A 29 -2.13 -9.51 -5.94
N LYS A 30 -2.80 -9.68 -7.09
CA LYS A 30 -3.97 -8.90 -7.45
C LYS A 30 -5.10 -9.03 -6.44
N ILE A 31 -5.40 -10.25 -5.98
CA ILE A 31 -6.42 -10.48 -4.94
C ILE A 31 -6.05 -9.77 -3.63
N ILE A 32 -4.78 -9.81 -3.24
CA ILE A 32 -4.29 -9.15 -2.02
C ILE A 32 -4.43 -7.62 -2.15
N VAL A 33 -3.98 -7.07 -3.28
CA VAL A 33 -4.06 -5.63 -3.58
C VAL A 33 -5.52 -5.15 -3.60
N ASP A 34 -6.40 -5.86 -4.30
CA ASP A 34 -7.82 -5.48 -4.38
C ASP A 34 -8.49 -5.49 -2.99
N LYS A 35 -8.11 -6.45 -2.11
CA LYS A 35 -8.55 -6.46 -0.72
C LYS A 35 -8.00 -5.27 0.06
N GLN A 36 -6.73 -4.89 -0.10
CA GLN A 36 -6.14 -3.76 0.60
C GLN A 36 -6.74 -2.42 0.14
N ILE A 37 -6.99 -2.24 -1.15
CA ILE A 37 -7.71 -1.08 -1.68
C ILE A 37 -9.10 -0.97 -1.04
N LYS A 38 -9.82 -2.08 -0.90
CA LYS A 38 -11.14 -2.10 -0.22
C LYS A 38 -11.03 -1.68 1.25
N ARG A 39 -10.01 -2.14 1.97
CA ARG A 39 -9.75 -1.72 3.36
C ARG A 39 -9.41 -0.24 3.45
N ALA A 40 -8.61 0.29 2.53
CA ALA A 40 -8.29 1.71 2.47
C ALA A 40 -9.54 2.59 2.23
N LYS A 41 -10.43 2.19 1.32
CA LYS A 41 -11.74 2.84 1.11
C LYS A 41 -12.59 2.85 2.39
N GLN A 42 -12.65 1.73 3.10
CA GLN A 42 -13.36 1.65 4.38
C GLN A 42 -12.72 2.53 5.46
N TYR A 43 -11.39 2.58 5.51
CA TYR A 43 -10.65 3.38 6.49
C TYR A 43 -10.94 4.88 6.37
N ILE A 44 -11.14 5.38 5.15
CA ILE A 44 -11.36 6.80 4.89
C ILE A 44 -12.82 7.24 4.86
N GLN A 45 -13.76 6.29 4.86
CA GLN A 45 -15.19 6.57 4.70
C GLN A 45 -15.74 7.60 5.69
N ASN A 46 -15.15 7.76 6.88
CA ASN A 46 -15.58 8.73 7.90
C ASN A 46 -14.51 9.78 8.24
N LYS A 47 -13.52 9.96 7.35
CA LYS A 47 -12.36 10.83 7.57
C LYS A 47 -12.29 11.86 6.45
N ARG A 48 -12.49 13.13 6.78
CA ARG A 48 -12.35 14.25 5.84
C ARG A 48 -10.89 14.69 5.78
N ASN A 49 -10.47 15.23 4.64
CA ASN A 49 -9.14 15.83 4.43
C ASN A 49 -7.99 14.87 4.78
N LEU A 50 -8.15 13.60 4.40
CA LEU A 50 -7.11 12.59 4.52
C LEU A 50 -6.95 11.92 3.15
N ILE A 51 -5.72 11.58 2.81
CA ILE A 51 -5.34 10.83 1.61
C ILE A 51 -4.82 9.48 2.10
N ALA A 52 -5.47 8.40 1.70
CA ALA A 52 -5.04 7.05 2.04
C ALA A 52 -4.32 6.41 0.85
N VAL A 53 -3.10 5.92 1.08
CA VAL A 53 -2.32 5.17 0.10
C VAL A 53 -2.22 3.71 0.56
N PRO A 54 -2.86 2.75 -0.13
CA PRO A 54 -2.68 1.33 0.15
C PRO A 54 -1.29 0.89 -0.31
N ILE A 55 -0.63 0.04 0.46
CA ILE A 55 0.71 -0.47 0.18
C ILE A 55 0.77 -1.94 0.60
N ILE A 56 1.43 -2.77 -0.21
CA ILE A 56 1.79 -4.13 0.18
C ILE A 56 3.28 -4.17 0.47
N VAL A 57 3.67 -4.64 1.64
CA VAL A 57 5.07 -4.92 1.96
C VAL A 57 5.31 -6.43 1.93
N THR A 58 6.28 -6.90 1.15
CA THR A 58 6.59 -8.32 1.00
C THR A 58 7.94 -8.67 1.61
N LEU A 59 8.10 -9.89 2.11
CA LEU A 59 9.40 -10.36 2.61
C LEU A 59 10.43 -10.51 1.49
N TYR A 60 10.01 -10.97 0.31
CA TYR A 60 10.87 -11.15 -0.86
C TYR A 60 10.47 -10.22 -2.01
N LYS A 61 11.41 -9.98 -2.92
CA LYS A 61 11.13 -9.25 -4.16
C LYS A 61 10.23 -10.08 -5.07
N GLU A 62 9.07 -9.51 -5.38
CA GLU A 62 8.13 -10.00 -6.39
C GLU A 62 8.51 -9.51 -7.79
N GLU A 63 8.04 -10.20 -8.83
CA GLU A 63 8.22 -9.74 -10.23
C GLU A 63 7.38 -8.50 -10.54
N THR A 64 6.25 -8.35 -9.85
CA THR A 64 5.33 -7.22 -10.01
C THR A 64 5.49 -6.25 -8.85
N SER A 65 5.87 -5.00 -9.15
CA SER A 65 6.04 -3.92 -8.17
C SER A 65 4.82 -3.02 -8.02
N PHE A 66 3.86 -3.07 -8.96
CA PHE A 66 2.62 -2.30 -8.90
C PHE A 66 1.44 -3.09 -9.46
N ILE A 67 0.29 -2.99 -8.80
CA ILE A 67 -1.01 -3.43 -9.33
C ILE A 67 -2.03 -2.35 -9.00
N ASN A 68 -2.78 -1.88 -10.01
CA ASN A 68 -3.81 -0.85 -9.81
C ASN A 68 -3.26 0.40 -9.05
N GLY A 69 -2.04 0.83 -9.36
CA GLY A 69 -1.35 1.94 -8.67
C GLY A 69 -0.95 1.66 -7.21
N THR A 70 -1.23 0.47 -6.67
CA THR A 70 -0.82 0.07 -5.32
C THR A 70 0.61 -0.48 -5.36
N PRO A 71 1.58 0.13 -4.66
CA PRO A 71 2.95 -0.36 -4.62
C PRO A 71 3.06 -1.68 -3.86
N ILE A 72 3.89 -2.57 -4.38
CA ILE A 72 4.32 -3.83 -3.78
C ILE A 72 5.82 -3.71 -3.52
N VAL A 73 6.18 -3.52 -2.25
CA VAL A 73 7.51 -3.10 -1.82
C VAL A 73 8.16 -4.21 -1.01
N PRO A 74 9.28 -4.79 -1.46
CA PRO A 74 9.99 -5.75 -0.63
C PRO A 74 10.62 -5.05 0.58
N ILE A 75 10.64 -5.73 1.72
CA ILE A 75 11.05 -5.15 3.01
C ILE A 75 12.45 -4.52 2.98
N PHE A 76 13.38 -5.10 2.21
CA PHE A 76 14.74 -4.56 2.08
C PHE A 76 14.82 -3.25 1.28
N GLN A 77 13.79 -2.90 0.50
CA GLN A 77 13.68 -1.60 -0.20
C GLN A 77 12.75 -0.63 0.53
N PHE A 78 12.11 -1.05 1.63
CA PHE A 78 11.07 -0.25 2.29
C PHE A 78 11.62 1.09 2.80
N SER A 79 12.86 1.13 3.33
CA SER A 79 13.47 2.39 3.78
C SER A 79 13.56 3.41 2.64
N SER A 80 14.15 3.04 1.50
CA SER A 80 14.28 3.93 0.35
C SER A 80 12.92 4.33 -0.23
N PHE A 81 11.96 3.40 -0.25
CA PHE A 81 10.59 3.71 -0.65
C PHE A 81 9.96 4.80 0.23
N ILE A 82 10.20 4.78 1.55
CA ILE A 82 9.72 5.81 2.47
C ILE A 82 10.39 7.16 2.22
N ASP A 83 11.71 7.16 1.97
CA ASP A 83 12.46 8.38 1.69
C ASP A 83 11.94 9.11 0.44
N GLU A 84 11.53 8.34 -0.57
CA GLU A 84 11.01 8.87 -1.84
C GLU A 84 9.47 9.00 -1.90
N PHE A 85 8.77 8.54 -0.86
CA PHE A 85 7.31 8.35 -0.87
C PHE A 85 6.54 9.60 -1.32
N TYR A 86 6.82 10.74 -0.68
CA TYR A 86 6.12 12.00 -0.98
C TYR A 86 6.40 12.54 -2.38
N GLY A 87 7.62 12.33 -2.89
CA GLY A 87 7.99 12.76 -4.25
C GLY A 87 7.30 11.94 -5.33
N ASN A 88 6.81 10.74 -5.01
CA ASN A 88 6.22 9.80 -5.95
C ASN A 88 4.71 9.60 -5.77
N LEU A 89 4.03 10.40 -4.93
CA LEU A 89 2.61 10.22 -4.60
C LEU A 89 1.71 10.21 -5.84
N GLU A 90 2.02 11.01 -6.87
CA GLU A 90 1.24 11.11 -8.11
C GLU A 90 1.17 9.80 -8.91
N TYR A 91 2.12 8.88 -8.70
CA TYR A 91 2.17 7.57 -9.37
C TYR A 91 1.43 6.48 -8.57
N MET A 92 0.97 6.80 -7.37
CA MET A 92 0.33 5.84 -6.46
C MET A 92 -1.18 5.99 -6.47
N ASN A 93 -1.87 4.91 -6.15
CA ASN A 93 -3.31 4.92 -5.93
C ASN A 93 -3.63 5.68 -4.64
N THR A 94 -4.04 6.95 -4.77
CA THR A 94 -4.54 7.76 -3.68
C THR A 94 -6.05 7.57 -3.53
N ILE A 95 -6.52 7.42 -2.30
CA ILE A 95 -7.94 7.27 -1.98
C ILE A 95 -8.33 8.40 -1.04
N GLU A 96 -9.33 9.17 -1.45
CA GLU A 96 -9.81 10.37 -0.76
C GLU A 96 -11.33 10.31 -0.60
N LYS A 97 -11.90 11.10 0.31
CA LYS A 97 -13.35 11.26 0.49
C LYS A 97 -13.81 12.67 0.16
#